data_AF-A0A927FLC1-F1
#
_entry.id   AF-A0A927FLC1-F1
#
_cell.length_a   1.000
_cell.length_b   1.000
_cell.length_c   1.000
_cell.angle_alpha   90.00
_cell.angle_beta   90.00
_cell.angle_gamma   90.00
#
_symmetry.space_group_name_H-M   'P 1'
#
loop_
_entity.id
_entity.type
_entity.pdbx_description
1 polymer ?
#
loop_
_entity_poly.entity_id
_entity_poly.type
_entity_poly.pdbx_seq_one_letter_code
_entity_poly.pdbx_strand_id
1 'polypeptide(L)'
;MRCAGRRQARDADDQVRDPIRREDGRTPDVPGRPRLDRLPRPATISEPQHLIDTFVTQYNQHRPHRSLPHRATPATAYTARPKATPGADRNADTHDHVRTDRVSKTGNLTLRHNGRLHHIGIGRTHAGTYVHLLVEDLDIRIINATTGEILRELTLDPTRDYQPQTQKRTPEPTNP
;
A
#
# COMPACT_ATOMS: atom_id res chain seq x y z
N MET A 1 2.27 85.84 12.29
CA MET A 1 3.13 86.40 13.36
C MET A 1 3.86 85.21 13.99
N ARG A 2 5.15 84.97 13.66
CA ARG A 2 6.37 85.41 14.40
C ARG A 2 6.37 84.89 15.85
N CYS A 3 7.36 84.22 16.45
CA CYS A 3 8.80 83.99 16.27
C CYS A 3 9.17 82.71 17.09
N ALA A 4 10.02 81.79 16.63
CA ALA A 4 11.48 81.66 16.85
C ALA A 4 11.99 81.63 18.31
N GLY A 5 12.64 80.51 18.71
CA GLY A 5 13.96 80.57 19.35
C GLY A 5 14.24 79.84 20.69
N ARG A 6 15.10 78.80 20.60
CA ARG A 6 16.32 78.50 21.40
C ARG A 6 16.29 77.86 22.82
N ARG A 7 17.03 76.73 22.88
CA ARG A 7 18.16 76.34 23.79
C ARG A 7 17.84 76.15 25.29
N GLN A 8 18.51 75.32 26.08
CA GLN A 8 19.52 74.27 25.96
C GLN A 8 19.56 73.53 27.32
N ALA A 9 19.96 72.26 27.28
CA ALA A 9 20.71 71.48 28.28
C ALA A 9 20.39 71.60 29.79
N ARG A 10 20.25 70.45 30.46
CA ARG A 10 21.20 69.98 31.49
C ARG A 10 20.84 68.56 31.94
N ASP A 11 21.78 67.66 31.65
CA ASP A 11 22.32 66.61 32.51
C ASP A 11 21.47 66.12 33.68
N ALA A 12 21.09 64.85 33.60
CA ALA A 12 20.95 63.97 34.75
C ALA A 12 21.46 62.59 34.34
N ASP A 13 22.76 62.38 34.53
CA ASP A 13 23.32 61.07 34.87
C ASP A 13 22.60 60.53 36.11
N ASP A 14 21.95 59.36 36.01
CA ASP A 14 22.04 58.35 37.07
C ASP A 14 21.47 56.99 36.62
N GLN A 15 22.37 56.02 36.52
CA GLN A 15 22.20 54.62 36.95
C GLN A 15 21.03 53.80 36.37
N VAL A 16 21.30 53.11 35.27
CA VAL A 16 20.88 51.70 35.13
C VAL A 16 22.06 50.91 34.58
N ARG A 17 22.76 50.20 35.48
CA ARG A 17 23.72 49.16 35.11
C ARG A 17 22.93 47.98 34.57
N ASP A 18 23.05 47.73 33.27
CA ASP A 18 22.52 46.55 32.58
C ASP A 18 23.64 45.49 32.50
N PRO A 19 23.59 44.37 33.26
CA PRO A 19 24.66 43.38 33.23
C PRO A 19 24.26 42.22 32.31
N ILE A 20 24.03 42.47 31.02
CA ILE A 20 23.97 41.37 30.04
C ILE A 20 25.40 41.10 29.57
N ARG A 21 26.11 40.32 30.40
CA ARG A 21 27.31 39.60 29.96
C ARG A 21 26.94 38.74 28.76
N ARG A 22 27.81 38.82 27.75
CA ARG A 22 27.85 37.92 26.60
C ARG A 22 27.92 36.48 27.09
N GLU A 23 26.87 35.69 26.88
CA GLU A 23 26.96 34.24 26.99
C GLU A 23 27.24 33.67 25.61
N ASP A 24 28.38 32.98 25.54
CA ASP A 24 28.95 32.35 24.37
C ASP A 24 27.99 31.36 23.73
N GLY A 25 27.91 31.39 22.40
CA GLY A 25 27.11 30.48 21.57
C GLY A 25 27.60 29.03 21.60
N ARG A 26 27.44 28.34 22.72
CA ARG A 26 27.38 26.87 22.76
C ARG A 26 25.94 26.42 22.69
N THR A 27 25.53 25.97 21.51
CA THR A 27 24.37 25.11 21.35
C THR A 27 24.50 23.94 22.34
N PRO A 28 23.53 23.68 23.24
CA PRO A 28 23.59 22.50 24.08
C PRO A 28 23.54 21.26 23.17
N ASP A 29 24.48 20.35 23.40
CA ASP A 29 24.55 19.02 22.78
C ASP A 29 23.20 18.32 22.95
N VAL A 30 22.44 18.19 21.85
CA VAL A 30 21.18 17.45 21.84
C VAL A 30 21.57 15.98 22.01
N PRO A 31 21.22 15.30 23.11
CA PRO A 31 21.64 13.93 23.33
C PRO A 31 21.23 13.07 22.13
N GLY A 32 22.23 12.41 21.53
CA GLY A 32 22.06 11.57 20.36
C GLY A 32 20.94 10.55 20.59
N ARG A 33 19.99 10.52 19.65
CA ARG A 33 18.86 9.57 19.65
C ARG A 33 19.41 8.15 19.90
N PRO A 34 18.94 7.41 20.91
CA PRO A 34 19.44 6.06 21.14
C PRO A 34 19.12 5.21 19.91
N ARG A 35 20.16 4.72 19.24
CA ARG A 35 20.00 3.70 18.21
C ARG A 35 19.74 2.36 18.90
N LEU A 36 18.74 1.62 18.43
CA LEU A 36 18.37 0.29 18.94
C LEU A 36 19.49 -0.76 18.79
N ASP A 37 20.50 -0.51 17.95
CA ASP A 37 21.62 -1.41 17.68
C ASP A 37 22.65 -1.49 18.82
N ARG A 38 22.52 -0.66 19.86
CA ARG A 38 23.49 -0.55 20.95
C ARG A 38 22.95 -0.94 22.34
N LEU A 39 21.74 -1.48 22.42
CA LEU A 39 21.16 -1.92 23.68
C LEU A 39 21.65 -3.33 24.04
N PRO A 40 21.85 -3.65 25.34
CA PRO A 40 22.21 -5.00 25.75
C PRO A 40 21.19 -6.01 25.24
N ARG A 41 21.66 -7.19 24.82
CA ARG A 41 20.79 -8.25 24.32
C ARG A 41 19.82 -8.65 25.44
N PRO A 42 18.51 -8.66 25.19
CA PRO A 42 17.53 -9.07 26.19
C PRO A 42 17.73 -10.54 26.60
N ALA A 43 17.59 -10.81 27.90
CA ALA A 43 17.71 -12.13 28.50
C ALA A 43 16.36 -12.84 28.65
N THR A 44 15.25 -12.10 28.60
CA THR A 44 13.88 -12.62 28.76
C THR A 44 12.96 -12.15 27.62
N ILE A 45 11.78 -12.76 27.45
CA ILE A 45 10.81 -12.36 26.41
C ILE A 45 10.14 -11.00 26.72
N SER A 46 10.06 -10.62 27.99
CA SER A 46 9.45 -9.35 28.42
C SER A 46 10.31 -8.13 28.08
N GLU A 47 11.64 -8.28 28.08
CA GLU A 47 12.57 -7.21 27.78
C GLU A 47 12.50 -6.71 26.31
N PRO A 48 12.45 -7.56 25.26
CA PRO A 48 12.19 -7.15 23.89
C PRO A 48 10.86 -6.42 23.74
N GLN A 49 9.82 -6.88 24.44
CA GLN A 49 8.52 -6.22 24.41
C GLN A 49 8.62 -4.78 24.93
N HIS A 50 9.30 -4.58 26.07
CA HIS A 50 9.55 -3.24 26.60
C HIS A 50 10.37 -2.35 25.65
N LEU A 51 11.36 -2.92 24.95
CA LEU A 51 12.14 -2.19 23.94
C LEU A 51 11.28 -1.79 22.73
N ILE A 52 10.40 -2.68 22.27
CA ILE A 52 9.44 -2.40 21.20
C ILE A 52 8.49 -1.29 21.63
N ASP A 53 7.89 -1.39 22.82
CA ASP A 53 6.94 -0.40 23.34
C ASP A 53 7.57 0.98 23.48
N THR A 54 8.82 1.02 23.96
CA THR A 54 9.62 2.24 24.04
C THR A 54 9.87 2.83 22.65
N PHE A 55 10.27 1.99 21.68
CA PHE A 55 10.51 2.44 20.32
C PHE A 55 9.24 2.94 19.63
N VAL A 56 8.12 2.23 19.78
CA VAL A 56 6.81 2.60 19.25
C VAL A 56 6.42 3.98 19.77
N THR A 57 6.55 4.21 21.08
CA THR A 57 6.26 5.51 21.71
C THR A 57 7.16 6.60 21.14
N GLN A 58 8.48 6.36 21.11
CA GLN A 58 9.44 7.33 20.60
C GLN A 58 9.23 7.68 19.13
N TYR A 59 8.97 6.68 18.28
CA TYR A 59 8.80 6.87 16.84
C TYR A 59 7.47 7.58 16.51
N ASN A 60 6.37 7.16 17.15
CA ASN A 60 5.03 7.64 16.83
C ASN A 60 4.70 8.98 17.50
N GLN A 61 5.17 9.21 18.73
CA GLN A 61 4.75 10.37 19.52
C GLN A 61 5.79 11.50 19.59
N HIS A 62 7.08 11.18 19.51
CA HIS A 62 8.13 12.15 19.83
C HIS A 62 9.07 12.47 18.66
N ARG A 63 9.24 11.55 17.69
CA ARG A 63 10.22 11.72 16.62
C ARG A 63 9.69 12.65 15.52
N PRO A 64 10.32 13.83 15.30
CA PRO A 64 10.00 14.66 14.14
C PRO A 64 10.54 14.01 12.86
N HIS A 65 9.69 13.87 11.84
CA HIS A 65 10.05 13.24 10.56
C HIS A 65 10.25 14.26 9.44
N ARG A 66 11.35 14.13 8.70
CA ARG A 66 11.72 15.07 7.62
C ARG A 66 10.75 15.03 6.43
N SER A 67 10.12 13.90 6.19
CA SER A 67 9.17 13.68 5.09
C SER A 67 7.79 14.26 5.35
N LEU A 68 7.48 14.65 6.59
CA LEU A 68 6.19 15.23 6.95
C LEU A 68 6.27 16.76 6.97
N PRO A 69 5.21 17.46 6.52
CA PRO A 69 5.11 18.90 6.67
C PRO A 69 5.37 19.35 8.12
N HIS A 70 6.08 20.45 8.28
CA HIS A 70 6.44 21.04 9.59
C HIS A 70 7.21 20.10 10.53
N ARG A 71 7.81 19.01 10.00
CA ARG A 71 8.44 17.95 10.81
C ARG A 71 7.51 17.35 11.86
N ALA A 72 6.22 17.27 11.54
CA ALA A 72 5.21 16.67 12.42
C ALA A 72 5.58 15.24 12.82
N THR A 73 5.01 14.78 13.95
CA THR A 73 5.13 13.39 14.39
C THR A 73 4.13 12.52 13.61
N PRO A 74 4.35 11.20 13.50
CA PRO A 74 3.42 10.32 12.83
C PRO A 74 2.03 10.35 13.46
N ALA A 75 1.96 10.44 14.80
CA ALA A 75 0.70 10.56 15.51
C ALA A 75 -0.08 11.81 15.08
N THR A 76 0.56 12.98 15.01
CA THR A 76 -0.08 14.22 14.53
C THR A 76 -0.56 14.10 13.09
N ALA A 77 0.25 13.52 12.20
CA ALA A 77 -0.13 13.33 10.80
C ALA A 77 -1.28 12.33 10.65
N TYR A 78 -1.33 11.30 11.49
CA TYR A 78 -2.41 10.31 11.50
C TYR A 78 -3.71 10.90 12.02
N THR A 79 -3.69 11.64 13.14
CA THR A 79 -4.90 12.22 13.74
C THR A 79 -5.48 13.39 12.93
N ALA A 80 -4.65 14.08 12.14
CA ALA A 80 -5.10 15.16 11.26
C ALA A 80 -5.92 14.67 10.04
N ARG A 81 -5.89 13.37 9.73
CA ARG A 81 -6.61 12.79 8.59
C ARG A 81 -7.92 12.15 9.06
N PRO A 82 -8.99 12.23 8.27
CA PRO A 82 -10.19 11.44 8.51
C PRO A 82 -9.83 9.96 8.65
N LYS A 83 -10.33 9.31 9.70
CA LYS A 83 -10.11 7.87 9.88
C LYS A 83 -10.80 7.11 8.75
N ALA A 84 -10.10 6.17 8.14
CA ALA A 84 -10.74 5.21 7.26
C ALA A 84 -11.79 4.45 8.07
N THR A 85 -13.05 4.55 7.66
CA THR A 85 -14.09 3.62 8.11
C THR A 85 -13.95 2.34 7.29
N PRO A 86 -14.34 1.17 7.83
CA PRO A 86 -14.59 0.00 7.00
C PRO A 86 -15.46 0.41 5.80
N GLY A 87 -15.10 -0.03 4.60
CA GLY A 87 -15.96 0.14 3.43
C GLY A 87 -17.27 -0.62 3.60
N ALA A 88 -18.22 -0.40 2.70
CA ALA A 88 -19.44 -1.20 2.63
C ALA A 88 -19.12 -2.71 2.63
N ASP A 89 -20.07 -3.53 3.09
CA ASP A 89 -19.94 -4.98 3.11
C ASP A 89 -19.49 -5.49 1.73
N ARG A 90 -18.31 -6.11 1.71
CA ARG A 90 -17.66 -6.65 0.52
C ARG A 90 -18.05 -8.11 0.26
N ASN A 91 -19.04 -8.64 0.95
CA ASN A 91 -19.57 -9.97 0.67
C ASN A 91 -20.14 -10.11 -0.75
N ALA A 92 -20.49 -8.98 -1.39
CA ALA A 92 -20.89 -8.93 -2.80
C ALA A 92 -19.71 -8.61 -3.74
N ASP A 93 -18.49 -8.41 -3.23
CA ASP A 93 -17.30 -8.26 -4.07
C ASP A 93 -17.00 -9.62 -4.70
N THR A 94 -17.40 -9.74 -5.96
CA THR A 94 -17.01 -10.83 -6.84
C THR A 94 -15.48 -10.93 -6.90
N HIS A 95 -14.94 -12.14 -6.79
CA HIS A 95 -13.49 -12.33 -6.91
C HIS A 95 -13.09 -12.31 -8.38
N ASP A 96 -12.76 -11.12 -8.87
CA ASP A 96 -12.29 -10.91 -10.23
C ASP A 96 -10.75 -10.94 -10.31
N HIS A 97 -10.21 -11.72 -11.23
CA HIS A 97 -8.79 -11.63 -11.58
C HIS A 97 -8.54 -11.93 -13.04
N VAL A 98 -7.54 -11.26 -13.60
CA VAL A 98 -7.05 -11.50 -14.96
C VAL A 98 -5.73 -12.24 -14.90
N ARG A 99 -5.63 -13.32 -15.66
CA ARG A 99 -4.40 -14.08 -15.83
C ARG A 99 -3.98 -14.10 -17.28
N THR A 100 -2.69 -13.92 -17.53
CA THR A 100 -2.10 -14.22 -18.84
C THR A 100 -1.50 -15.61 -18.77
N ASP A 101 -1.95 -16.49 -19.65
CA ASP A 101 -1.50 -17.88 -19.71
C ASP A 101 -1.17 -18.27 -21.15
N ARG A 102 -0.55 -19.44 -21.33
CA ARG A 102 -0.29 -20.05 -22.62
C ARG A 102 -0.96 -21.41 -22.66
N VAL A 103 -1.78 -21.64 -23.67
CA VAL A 103 -2.45 -22.92 -23.87
C VAL A 103 -1.40 -24.04 -24.03
N SER A 104 -1.56 -25.12 -23.28
CA SER A 104 -0.63 -26.26 -23.33
C SER A 104 -0.64 -26.94 -24.71
N LYS A 105 0.34 -27.82 -24.96
CA LYS A 105 0.38 -28.65 -26.18
C LYS A 105 -0.87 -29.53 -26.35
N THR A 106 -1.51 -29.91 -25.25
CA THR A 106 -2.72 -30.76 -25.26
C THR A 106 -3.98 -29.93 -25.50
N GLY A 107 -3.88 -28.59 -25.53
CA GLY A 107 -5.02 -27.71 -25.72
C GLY A 107 -5.82 -27.46 -24.44
N ASN A 108 -5.15 -27.49 -23.27
CA ASN A 108 -5.78 -27.20 -21.99
C ASN A 108 -5.06 -26.07 -21.24
N LEU A 109 -5.79 -25.47 -20.31
CA LEU A 109 -5.34 -24.45 -19.36
C LEU A 109 -5.59 -24.95 -17.94
N THR A 110 -4.86 -24.41 -16.97
CA THR A 110 -5.03 -24.78 -15.57
C THR A 110 -5.37 -23.59 -14.70
N LEU A 111 -6.44 -23.70 -13.91
CA LEU A 111 -6.88 -22.67 -12.96
C LEU A 111 -6.97 -23.28 -11.57
N ARG A 112 -6.54 -22.54 -10.54
CA ARG A 112 -6.79 -22.92 -9.14
C ARG A 112 -7.97 -22.15 -8.59
N HIS A 113 -8.94 -22.86 -8.03
CA HIS A 113 -10.08 -22.27 -7.34
C HIS A 113 -10.22 -22.95 -5.96
N ASN A 114 -10.31 -22.17 -4.89
CA ASN A 114 -10.36 -22.65 -3.50
C ASN A 114 -9.28 -23.72 -3.16
N GLY A 115 -8.05 -23.50 -3.64
CA GLY A 115 -6.91 -24.41 -3.41
C GLY A 115 -6.87 -25.64 -4.33
N ARG A 116 -7.94 -25.98 -5.04
CA ARG A 116 -8.00 -27.11 -5.98
C ARG A 116 -7.61 -26.67 -7.39
N LEU A 117 -6.81 -27.48 -8.08
CA LEU A 117 -6.46 -27.27 -9.48
C LEU A 117 -7.57 -27.83 -10.37
N HIS A 118 -7.90 -27.13 -11.44
CA HIS A 118 -8.86 -27.55 -12.46
C HIS A 118 -8.24 -27.41 -13.85
N HIS A 119 -8.57 -28.33 -14.74
CA HIS A 119 -8.14 -28.38 -16.13
C HIS A 119 -9.27 -27.93 -17.06
N ILE A 120 -9.03 -26.89 -17.85
CA ILE A 120 -10.01 -26.33 -18.78
C ILE A 120 -9.58 -26.66 -20.21
N GLY A 121 -10.38 -27.45 -20.93
CA GLY A 121 -10.10 -27.81 -22.32
C GLY A 121 -10.49 -26.72 -23.32
N ILE A 122 -9.55 -26.19 -24.11
CA ILE A 122 -9.83 -25.23 -25.19
C ILE A 122 -9.81 -25.91 -26.55
N GLY A 123 -9.07 -27.01 -26.67
CA GLY A 123 -8.88 -27.75 -27.90
C GLY A 123 -7.45 -27.57 -28.44
N ARG A 124 -6.96 -28.61 -29.11
CA ARG A 124 -5.57 -28.67 -29.62
C ARG A 124 -5.28 -27.63 -30.70
N THR A 125 -6.30 -27.12 -31.39
CA THR A 125 -6.17 -26.06 -32.41
C THR A 125 -5.55 -24.78 -31.84
N HIS A 126 -5.78 -24.49 -30.56
CA HIS A 126 -5.26 -23.30 -29.88
C HIS A 126 -3.97 -23.57 -29.10
N ALA A 127 -3.31 -24.72 -29.33
CA ALA A 127 -2.10 -25.09 -28.61
C ALA A 127 -0.98 -24.04 -28.81
N GLY A 128 -0.38 -23.61 -27.71
CA GLY A 128 0.71 -22.63 -27.72
C GLY A 128 0.27 -21.18 -27.89
N THR A 129 -1.03 -20.91 -28.05
CA THR A 129 -1.60 -19.55 -28.10
C THR A 129 -1.53 -18.88 -26.73
N TYR A 130 -1.17 -17.59 -26.70
CA TYR A 130 -1.25 -16.75 -25.51
C TYR A 130 -2.68 -16.26 -25.31
N VAL A 131 -3.14 -16.33 -24.07
CA VAL A 131 -4.53 -16.03 -23.71
C VAL A 131 -4.62 -15.15 -22.46
N HIS A 132 -5.68 -14.36 -22.40
CA HIS A 132 -6.16 -13.74 -21.17
C HIS A 132 -7.34 -14.55 -20.62
N LEU A 133 -7.21 -15.01 -19.38
CA LEU A 133 -8.29 -15.60 -18.61
C LEU A 133 -8.87 -14.52 -17.72
N LEU A 134 -10.12 -14.17 -17.98
CA LEU A 134 -10.94 -13.36 -17.09
C LEU A 134 -11.69 -14.34 -16.19
N VAL A 135 -11.43 -14.30 -14.89
CA VAL A 135 -12.09 -15.14 -13.90
C VAL A 135 -12.90 -14.25 -12.99
N GLU A 136 -14.20 -14.51 -12.94
CA GLU A 136 -15.19 -13.82 -12.13
C GLU A 136 -15.90 -14.89 -11.29
N ASP A 137 -15.39 -15.14 -10.07
CA ASP A 137 -15.74 -16.32 -9.26
C ASP A 137 -15.63 -17.65 -10.04
N LEU A 138 -16.77 -18.21 -10.47
CA LEU A 138 -16.83 -19.44 -11.26
C LEU A 138 -16.97 -19.16 -12.76
N ASP A 139 -17.35 -17.95 -13.16
CA ASP A 139 -17.50 -17.60 -14.56
C ASP A 139 -16.15 -17.22 -15.17
N ILE A 140 -15.79 -17.92 -16.25
CA ILE A 140 -14.47 -17.82 -16.86
C ILE A 140 -14.63 -17.52 -18.33
N ARG A 141 -13.96 -16.46 -18.79
CA ARG A 141 -13.82 -16.13 -20.21
C ARG A 141 -12.36 -16.19 -20.63
N ILE A 142 -12.12 -16.80 -21.78
CA ILE A 142 -10.79 -17.08 -22.28
C ILE A 142 -10.66 -16.40 -23.63
N ILE A 143 -9.75 -15.43 -23.70
CA ILE A 143 -9.60 -14.52 -24.83
C ILE A 143 -8.21 -14.69 -25.41
N ASN A 144 -8.08 -14.71 -26.73
CA ASN A 144 -6.79 -14.66 -27.41
C ASN A 144 -6.09 -13.33 -27.12
N ALA A 145 -4.87 -13.38 -26.60
CA ALA A 145 -4.14 -12.18 -26.17
C ALA A 145 -3.74 -11.25 -27.34
N THR A 146 -3.64 -11.78 -28.56
CA THR A 146 -3.26 -11.01 -29.74
C THR A 146 -4.47 -10.49 -30.50
N THR A 147 -5.46 -11.36 -30.75
CA THR A 147 -6.62 -11.00 -31.60
C THR A 147 -7.79 -10.41 -30.82
N GLY A 148 -7.86 -10.63 -29.50
CA GLY A 148 -9.01 -10.28 -28.68
C GLY A 148 -10.24 -11.19 -28.90
N GLU A 149 -10.10 -12.26 -29.68
CA GLU A 149 -11.18 -13.21 -29.93
C GLU A 149 -11.48 -14.05 -28.68
N ILE A 150 -12.76 -14.21 -28.35
CA ILE A 150 -13.20 -15.09 -27.28
C ILE A 150 -13.10 -16.54 -27.75
N LEU A 151 -12.17 -17.30 -27.16
CA LEU A 151 -11.93 -18.70 -27.48
C LEU A 151 -12.90 -19.63 -26.75
N ARG A 152 -13.27 -19.27 -25.51
CA ARG A 152 -14.21 -20.07 -24.70
C ARG A 152 -14.81 -19.23 -23.57
N GLU A 153 -16.08 -19.48 -23.30
CA GLU A 153 -16.78 -19.08 -22.07
C GLU A 153 -17.25 -20.33 -21.35
N LEU A 154 -17.12 -20.37 -20.03
CA LEU A 154 -17.62 -21.45 -19.20
C LEU A 154 -17.87 -20.99 -17.76
N THR A 155 -18.80 -21.65 -17.09
CA THR A 155 -18.87 -21.65 -15.62
C THR A 155 -18.13 -22.89 -15.11
N LEU A 156 -17.18 -22.69 -14.19
CA LEU A 156 -16.38 -23.73 -13.58
C LEU A 156 -17.26 -24.59 -12.67
N ASP A 157 -17.35 -25.89 -12.95
CA ASP A 157 -17.93 -26.87 -12.03
C ASP A 157 -16.88 -27.30 -11.00
N PRO A 158 -16.96 -26.87 -9.71
CA PRO A 158 -15.93 -27.17 -8.72
C PRO A 158 -15.85 -28.65 -8.34
N THR A 159 -16.88 -29.43 -8.67
CA THR A 159 -16.91 -30.88 -8.39
C THR A 159 -16.04 -31.67 -9.37
N ARG A 160 -15.78 -31.10 -10.56
CA ARG A 160 -15.04 -31.74 -11.65
C ARG A 160 -13.66 -31.13 -11.81
N ASP A 161 -12.65 -32.01 -11.89
CA ASP A 161 -11.28 -31.59 -12.16
C ASP A 161 -11.11 -31.12 -13.62
N TYR A 162 -11.64 -31.90 -14.58
CA TYR A 162 -11.59 -31.56 -15.99
C TYR A 162 -12.90 -30.94 -16.49
N GLN A 163 -12.79 -29.79 -17.15
CA GLN A 163 -13.89 -29.07 -17.78
C GLN A 163 -13.88 -29.31 -19.30
N PRO A 164 -14.68 -30.27 -19.81
CA PRO A 164 -14.69 -30.61 -21.22
C PRO A 164 -15.25 -29.46 -22.06
N GLN A 165 -14.83 -29.37 -23.31
CA GLN A 165 -15.46 -28.47 -24.27
C GLN A 165 -16.82 -29.03 -24.65
N THR A 166 -17.86 -28.20 -24.57
CA THR A 166 -19.17 -28.58 -25.12
C THR A 166 -19.01 -28.66 -26.63
N GLN A 167 -19.06 -29.86 -27.20
CA GLN A 167 -19.12 -30.00 -28.65
C GLN A 167 -20.41 -29.34 -29.13
N LYS A 168 -20.31 -28.35 -30.03
CA LYS A 168 -21.48 -27.96 -30.83
C LYS A 168 -21.90 -29.22 -31.57
N ARG A 169 -23.06 -29.80 -31.22
CA ARG A 169 -23.68 -30.84 -32.05
C ARG A 169 -23.90 -30.22 -33.42
N THR A 170 -23.16 -30.68 -34.42
CA THR A 170 -23.51 -30.41 -35.81
C THR A 170 -24.91 -30.96 -36.01
N PRO A 171 -25.90 -30.17 -36.49
CA PRO A 171 -27.19 -30.75 -36.85
C PRO A 171 -26.94 -31.87 -37.86
N GLU A 172 -27.54 -33.03 -37.62
CA GLU A 172 -27.42 -34.18 -38.53
C GLU A 172 -27.74 -33.73 -39.96
N PRO A 173 -26.97 -34.13 -40.96
CA PRO A 173 -27.33 -33.83 -42.35
C PRO A 173 -28.63 -34.57 -42.65
N THR A 174 -29.74 -33.84 -42.69
CA THR A 174 -30.95 -34.32 -43.33
C THR A 174 -30.61 -34.56 -44.79
N ASN A 175 -30.66 -35.82 -45.21
CA ASN A 175 -30.46 -36.21 -46.60
C ASN A 175 -31.47 -37.31 -46.94
N PRO A 176 -32.11 -37.29 -48.12
CA PRO A 176 -32.38 -36.20 -49.05
C PRO A 176 -33.82 -35.66 -48.99
#